data_AF-A0A7K4J7M6-F1
#
_entry.id   AF-A0A7K4J7M6-F1
#
_cell.length_a   1.000
_cell.length_b   1.000
_cell.length_c   1.000
_cell.angle_alpha   90.00
_cell.angle_beta   90.00
_cell.angle_gamma   90.00
#
_symmetry.space_group_name_H-M   'P 1'
#
loop_
_entity.id
_entity.type
_entity.pdbx_description
1 polymer ?
#
loop_
_entity_poly.entity_id
_entity_poly.type
_entity_poly.pdbx_seq_one_letter_code
_entity_poly.pdbx_strand_id
1 'polypeptide(L)'
;FFTEIDNVGQGHIQLAQNLREEAKKMEDFREKQKLHRKKIELIMEAIHKNRNLQYKKTMEVKQMCCHFLLYGLILITCTCMVALLYLSPLSRFWQLFLKLAQTKSALEDSDRSYQQNVTTLEKIREEWQNEHIKACEFFETQECERINYFRNALWLHVNQLSQGCVQNDEKYEEIRKSLEMCSIEKDMDFFVNLRKTGSLAPAPVVYENYYNTQRNATPMRSPVPVPISSRRGPLPTPTSAPGEPDYATVDGYSLI
;
A
#
# COMPACT_ATOMS: atom_id res chain seq x y z
N PHE A 1 19.19 20.15 24.00
CA PHE A 1 18.04 19.30 24.37
C PHE A 1 16.75 19.76 23.71
N PHE A 2 16.08 20.83 24.19
CA PHE A 2 14.75 21.20 23.69
C PHE A 2 14.65 21.39 22.18
N THR A 3 15.63 22.07 21.57
CA THR A 3 15.70 22.26 20.12
C THR A 3 15.74 20.95 19.34
N GLU A 4 16.60 20.01 19.75
CA GLU A 4 16.73 18.72 19.05
C GLU A 4 15.50 17.83 19.25
N ILE A 5 14.85 17.90 20.41
CA ILE A 5 13.58 17.20 20.64
C ILE A 5 12.46 17.79 19.78
N ASP A 6 12.40 19.11 19.62
CA ASP A 6 11.46 19.75 18.70
C ASP A 6 11.73 19.34 17.24
N ASN A 7 13.00 19.27 16.82
CA ASN A 7 13.39 18.77 15.50
C ASN A 7 12.89 17.34 15.25
N VAL A 8 13.04 16.43 16.23
CA VAL A 8 12.50 15.06 16.15
C VAL A 8 10.97 15.08 16.00
N GLY A 9 10.28 15.92 16.79
CA GLY A 9 8.84 16.10 16.68
C GLY A 9 8.40 16.57 15.28
N GLN A 10 9.09 17.55 14.72
CA GLN A 10 8.83 18.03 13.35
C GLN A 10 9.10 16.95 12.30
N GLY A 11 10.18 16.16 12.46
CA GLY A 11 10.48 15.03 11.58
C GLY A 11 9.35 13.99 11.56
N HIS A 12 8.78 13.64 12.72
CA HIS A 12 7.63 12.75 12.79
C HIS A 12 6.37 13.32 12.14
N ILE A 13 6.13 14.63 12.26
CA ILE A 13 4.99 15.30 11.60
C ILE A 13 5.15 15.24 10.07
N GLN A 14 6.34 15.56 9.55
CA GLN A 14 6.63 15.50 8.11
C GLN A 14 6.52 14.08 7.56
N LEU A 15 7.06 13.09 8.28
CA LEU A 15 6.92 11.69 7.93
C LEU A 15 5.43 11.29 7.84
N ALA A 16 4.63 11.65 8.84
CA ALA A 16 3.19 11.36 8.83
C ALA A 16 2.46 12.01 7.63
N GLN A 17 2.86 13.21 7.21
CA GLN A 17 2.33 13.86 6.01
C GLN A 17 2.70 13.09 4.74
N ASN A 18 3.98 12.75 4.57
CA ASN A 18 4.45 11.96 3.43
C ASN A 18 3.72 10.61 3.34
N LEU A 19 3.56 9.92 4.46
CA LEU A 19 2.84 8.64 4.52
C LEU A 19 1.37 8.76 4.10
N ARG A 20 0.70 9.86 4.45
CA ARG A 20 -0.68 10.14 4.01
C ARG A 20 -0.74 10.39 2.50
N GLU A 21 0.24 11.08 1.93
CA GLU A 21 0.31 11.31 0.49
C GLU A 21 0.51 10.01 -0.29
N GLU A 22 1.41 9.14 0.18
CA GLU A 22 1.60 7.81 -0.43
C GLU A 22 0.33 6.94 -0.32
N ALA A 23 -0.35 6.97 0.83
CA ALA A 23 -1.63 6.28 0.99
C ALA A 23 -2.70 6.80 0.00
N LYS A 24 -2.75 8.10 -0.25
CA LYS A 24 -3.65 8.70 -1.23
C LYS A 24 -3.33 8.24 -2.66
N LYS A 25 -2.05 8.20 -3.04
CA LYS A 25 -1.63 7.67 -4.36
C LYS A 25 -2.08 6.21 -4.55
N MET A 26 -2.01 5.41 -3.49
CA MET A 26 -2.45 4.01 -3.51
C MET A 26 -3.97 3.89 -3.68
N GLU A 27 -4.75 4.78 -3.05
CA GLU A 27 -6.20 4.86 -3.27
C GLU A 27 -6.54 5.26 -4.71
N ASP A 28 -5.87 6.27 -5.27
CA ASP A 28 -6.06 6.69 -6.65
C ASP A 28 -5.74 5.57 -7.65
N PHE A 29 -4.67 4.81 -7.40
CA PHE A 29 -4.32 3.62 -8.19
C PHE A 29 -5.42 2.56 -8.15
N ARG A 30 -5.95 2.25 -6.94
CA ARG A 30 -7.02 1.29 -6.74
C ARG A 30 -8.29 1.68 -7.51
N GLU A 31 -8.71 2.95 -7.41
CA GLU A 31 -9.92 3.42 -8.11
C GLU A 31 -9.74 3.41 -9.64
N LYS A 32 -8.55 3.75 -10.14
CA LYS A 32 -8.23 3.60 -11.58
C LYS A 32 -8.34 2.16 -12.05
N GLN A 33 -7.73 1.20 -11.34
CA GLN A 33 -7.84 -0.22 -11.69
C GLN A 33 -9.28 -0.71 -11.67
N LYS A 34 -10.06 -0.32 -10.65
CA LYS A 34 -11.48 -0.67 -10.54
C LYS A 34 -12.30 -0.16 -11.72
N LEU A 35 -12.09 1.09 -12.16
CA LEU A 35 -12.78 1.66 -13.31
C LEU A 35 -12.43 0.92 -14.60
N HIS A 36 -11.14 0.61 -14.78
CA HIS A 36 -10.62 -0.13 -15.92
C HIS A 36 -11.17 -1.55 -16.01
N ARG A 37 -11.13 -2.30 -14.90
CA ARG A 37 -11.73 -3.64 -14.78
C ARG A 37 -13.20 -3.64 -15.18
N LYS A 38 -13.98 -2.70 -14.64
CA LYS A 38 -15.42 -2.58 -14.92
C LYS A 38 -15.72 -2.38 -16.42
N LYS A 39 -14.88 -1.63 -17.15
CA LYS A 39 -15.06 -1.44 -18.61
C LYS A 39 -14.93 -2.75 -19.37
N ILE A 40 -13.90 -3.55 -19.06
CA ILE A 40 -13.68 -4.84 -19.71
C ILE A 40 -14.77 -5.85 -19.35
N GLU A 41 -15.20 -5.88 -18.08
CA GLU A 41 -16.31 -6.72 -17.64
C GLU A 41 -17.61 -6.43 -18.41
N LEU A 42 -17.93 -5.16 -18.64
CA LEU A 42 -19.13 -4.76 -19.41
C LEU A 42 -19.06 -5.19 -20.88
N ILE A 43 -17.88 -5.08 -21.52
CA ILE A 43 -17.68 -5.53 -22.90
C ILE A 43 -17.87 -7.05 -22.98
N MET A 44 -17.22 -7.79 -22.09
CA MET A 44 -17.34 -9.25 -22.05
C MET A 44 -18.76 -9.71 -21.76
N GLU A 45 -19.49 -9.03 -20.88
CA GLU A 45 -20.89 -9.34 -20.59
C GLU A 45 -21.78 -9.15 -21.84
N ALA A 46 -21.59 -8.05 -22.58
CA ALA A 46 -22.35 -7.76 -23.78
C ALA A 46 -22.10 -8.81 -24.89
N ILE A 47 -20.85 -9.14 -25.17
CA ILE A 47 -20.50 -10.12 -26.20
C ILE A 47 -20.96 -11.51 -25.80
N HIS A 48 -20.81 -11.89 -24.53
CA HIS A 48 -21.29 -13.18 -24.02
C HIS A 48 -22.83 -13.29 -24.16
N LYS A 49 -23.58 -12.24 -23.83
CA LYS A 49 -25.04 -12.20 -24.04
C LYS A 49 -25.40 -12.35 -25.52
N ASN A 50 -24.71 -11.65 -26.42
CA ASN A 50 -24.94 -11.75 -27.87
C ASN A 50 -24.69 -13.17 -28.39
N ARG A 51 -23.54 -13.77 -28.04
CA ARG A 51 -23.20 -15.15 -28.40
C ARG A 51 -24.26 -16.15 -27.94
N ASN A 52 -24.71 -16.05 -26.69
CA ASN A 52 -25.71 -16.96 -26.14
C ASN A 52 -27.08 -16.80 -26.81
N LEU A 53 -27.48 -15.57 -27.13
CA LEU A 53 -28.71 -15.30 -27.88
C LEU A 53 -28.66 -15.92 -29.28
N GLN A 54 -27.55 -15.74 -29.99
CA GLN A 54 -27.40 -16.23 -31.36
C GLN A 54 -27.26 -17.75 -31.41
N TYR A 55 -26.61 -18.34 -30.41
CA TYR A 55 -26.58 -19.79 -30.23
C TYR A 55 -27.98 -20.37 -30.11
N LYS A 56 -28.83 -19.80 -29.22
CA LYS A 56 -30.22 -20.25 -29.06
C LYS A 56 -31.02 -20.18 -30.36
N LYS A 57 -30.97 -19.03 -31.05
CA LYS A 57 -31.62 -18.85 -32.36
C LYS A 57 -31.16 -19.88 -33.39
N THR A 58 -29.85 -20.13 -33.46
CA THR A 58 -29.28 -21.12 -34.40
C THR A 58 -29.78 -22.53 -34.10
N MET A 59 -29.89 -22.91 -32.82
CA MET A 59 -30.40 -24.23 -32.43
C MET A 59 -31.89 -24.40 -32.73
N GLU A 60 -32.69 -23.36 -32.55
CA GLU A 60 -34.13 -23.37 -32.91
C GLU A 60 -34.31 -23.57 -34.43
N VAL A 61 -33.56 -22.83 -35.26
CA VAL A 61 -33.61 -22.96 -36.72
C VAL A 61 -33.12 -24.35 -37.17
N LYS A 62 -32.07 -24.88 -36.54
CA LYS A 62 -31.60 -26.26 -36.77
C LYS A 62 -32.72 -27.26 -36.51
N GLN A 63 -33.40 -27.13 -35.37
CA GLN A 63 -34.50 -28.02 -35.00
C GLN A 63 -35.66 -27.96 -35.99
N MET A 64 -36.03 -26.76 -36.44
CA MET A 64 -37.08 -26.56 -37.46
C MET A 64 -36.69 -27.18 -38.81
N CYS A 65 -35.43 -27.00 -39.25
CA CYS A 65 -34.92 -27.62 -40.47
C CYS A 65 -34.99 -29.15 -40.39
N CYS A 66 -34.53 -29.74 -39.28
CA CYS A 66 -34.61 -31.19 -39.05
C CYS A 66 -36.07 -31.70 -39.05
N HIS A 67 -37.00 -30.94 -38.48
CA HIS A 67 -38.42 -31.28 -38.49
C HIS A 67 -38.98 -31.34 -39.93
N PHE A 68 -38.74 -30.31 -40.74
CA PHE A 68 -39.19 -30.28 -42.14
C PHE A 68 -38.56 -31.40 -42.97
N LEU A 69 -37.29 -31.74 -42.72
CA LEU A 69 -36.63 -32.85 -43.40
C LEU A 69 -37.33 -34.18 -43.11
N LEU A 70 -37.58 -34.47 -41.83
CA LEU A 70 -38.27 -35.70 -41.42
C LEU A 70 -39.70 -35.77 -41.96
N TYR A 71 -40.45 -34.66 -41.84
CA TYR A 71 -41.82 -34.59 -42.34
C TYR A 71 -41.89 -34.74 -43.86
N GLY A 72 -40.94 -34.15 -44.59
CA GLY A 72 -40.79 -34.29 -46.04
C GLY A 72 -40.55 -35.75 -46.46
N LEU A 73 -39.65 -36.47 -45.77
CA LEU A 73 -39.41 -37.90 -46.03
C LEU A 73 -40.68 -38.74 -45.84
N ILE A 74 -41.45 -38.49 -44.77
CA ILE A 74 -42.73 -39.16 -44.53
C ILE A 74 -43.71 -38.87 -45.68
N LEU A 75 -43.85 -37.61 -46.10
CA LEU A 75 -44.73 -37.24 -47.21
C LEU A 75 -44.31 -37.89 -48.54
N ILE A 76 -43.01 -38.02 -48.82
CA ILE A 76 -42.50 -38.74 -50.00
C ILE A 76 -42.96 -40.20 -49.95
N THR A 77 -42.71 -40.90 -48.84
CA THR A 77 -43.10 -42.32 -48.71
C THR A 77 -44.61 -42.52 -48.87
N CYS A 78 -45.43 -41.69 -48.22
CA CYS A 78 -46.89 -41.73 -48.34
C CYS A 78 -47.37 -41.47 -49.78
N THR A 79 -46.75 -40.51 -50.47
CA THR A 79 -47.12 -40.16 -51.86
C THR A 79 -46.75 -41.30 -52.82
N CYS A 80 -45.56 -41.89 -52.67
CA CYS A 80 -45.13 -43.06 -53.46
C CYS A 80 -46.02 -44.29 -53.23
N MET A 81 -46.39 -44.57 -51.98
CA MET A 81 -47.29 -45.67 -51.63
C MET A 81 -48.65 -45.49 -52.32
N VAL A 82 -49.27 -44.32 -52.23
CA VAL A 82 -50.55 -44.03 -52.90
C VAL A 82 -50.45 -44.17 -54.42
N ALA A 83 -49.33 -43.77 -55.02
CA ALA A 83 -49.10 -43.89 -56.46
C ALA A 83 -48.90 -45.35 -56.92
N LEU A 84 -48.15 -46.16 -56.16
CA LEU A 84 -47.81 -47.54 -56.53
C LEU A 84 -48.95 -48.54 -56.27
N LEU A 85 -49.71 -48.34 -55.19
CA LEU A 85 -50.68 -49.31 -54.71
C LEU A 85 -52.08 -49.15 -55.33
N TYR A 86 -52.33 -48.11 -56.14
CA TYR A 86 -53.65 -47.79 -56.75
C TYR A 86 -54.83 -47.81 -55.75
N LEU A 87 -54.55 -47.66 -54.46
CA LEU A 87 -55.46 -47.95 -53.35
C LEU A 87 -56.28 -46.72 -52.92
N SER A 88 -56.20 -45.60 -53.65
CA SER A 88 -56.81 -44.34 -53.24
C SER A 88 -57.22 -43.45 -54.43
N PRO A 89 -58.23 -42.57 -54.27
CA PRO A 89 -58.67 -41.68 -55.34
C PRO A 89 -57.56 -40.71 -55.76
N LEU A 90 -57.53 -40.36 -57.05
CA LEU A 90 -56.57 -39.44 -57.65
C LEU A 90 -56.49 -38.08 -56.90
N SER A 91 -57.61 -37.61 -56.32
CA SER A 91 -57.66 -36.39 -55.50
C SER A 91 -56.77 -36.47 -54.25
N ARG A 92 -56.66 -37.63 -53.60
CA ARG A 92 -55.81 -37.84 -52.42
C ARG A 92 -54.33 -37.78 -52.78
N PHE A 93 -53.97 -38.32 -53.95
CA PHE A 93 -52.62 -38.19 -54.49
C PHE A 93 -52.25 -36.72 -54.69
N TRP A 94 -53.09 -35.94 -55.39
CA TRP A 94 -52.84 -34.52 -55.63
C TRP A 94 -52.72 -33.70 -54.34
N GLN A 95 -53.52 -33.99 -53.32
CA GLN A 95 -53.41 -33.35 -52.00
C GLN A 95 -52.07 -33.62 -51.31
N LEU A 96 -51.60 -34.87 -51.32
CA LEU A 96 -50.31 -35.24 -50.73
C LEU A 96 -49.14 -34.65 -51.53
N PHE A 97 -49.23 -34.66 -52.86
CA PHE A 97 -48.26 -34.05 -53.76
C PHE A 97 -48.11 -32.54 -53.50
N LEU A 98 -49.23 -31.82 -53.32
CA LEU A 98 -49.19 -30.39 -52.99
C LEU A 98 -48.54 -30.14 -51.62
N LYS A 99 -48.89 -30.92 -50.58
CA LYS A 99 -48.26 -30.81 -49.25
C LYS A 99 -46.77 -31.11 -49.28
N LEU A 100 -46.35 -32.08 -50.11
CA LEU A 100 -44.95 -32.39 -50.32
C LEU A 100 -44.21 -31.22 -50.97
N ALA A 101 -44.78 -30.62 -52.01
CA ALA A 101 -44.20 -29.45 -52.68
C ALA A 101 -44.04 -28.26 -51.71
N GLN A 102 -45.07 -27.97 -50.90
CA GLN A 102 -45.01 -26.93 -49.86
C GLN A 102 -43.94 -27.21 -48.80
N THR A 103 -43.88 -28.46 -48.31
CA THR A 103 -42.89 -28.89 -47.32
C THR A 103 -41.47 -28.79 -47.87
N LYS A 104 -41.27 -29.14 -49.15
CA LYS A 104 -39.98 -29.00 -49.83
C LYS A 104 -39.53 -27.53 -49.88
N SER A 105 -40.43 -26.62 -50.25
CA SER A 105 -40.12 -25.17 -50.23
C SER A 105 -39.76 -24.69 -48.82
N ALA A 106 -40.53 -25.08 -47.80
CA ALA A 106 -40.26 -24.70 -46.42
C ALA A 106 -38.93 -25.27 -45.90
N LEU A 107 -38.55 -26.48 -46.33
CA LEU A 107 -37.24 -27.07 -46.02
C LEU A 107 -36.10 -26.26 -46.65
N GLU A 108 -36.21 -25.89 -47.94
CA GLU A 108 -35.20 -25.09 -48.63
C GLU A 108 -34.99 -23.72 -47.96
N ASP A 109 -36.08 -23.07 -47.53
CA ASP A 109 -36.02 -21.80 -46.80
C ASP A 109 -35.42 -21.95 -45.40
N SER A 110 -35.80 -23.01 -44.67
CA SER A 110 -35.26 -23.30 -43.34
C SER A 110 -33.79 -23.71 -43.39
N ASP A 111 -33.35 -24.43 -44.43
CA ASP A 111 -31.95 -24.82 -44.62
C ASP A 111 -31.09 -23.60 -44.96
N ARG A 112 -31.55 -22.73 -45.86
CA ARG A 112 -30.86 -21.46 -46.15
C ARG A 112 -30.72 -20.61 -44.90
N SER A 113 -31.80 -20.50 -44.11
CA SER A 113 -31.77 -19.79 -42.84
C SER A 113 -30.81 -20.44 -41.85
N TYR A 114 -30.75 -21.77 -41.78
CA TYR A 114 -29.83 -22.50 -40.92
C TYR A 114 -28.37 -22.22 -41.30
N GLN A 115 -28.02 -22.31 -42.58
CA GLN A 115 -26.68 -22.01 -43.09
C GLN A 115 -26.23 -20.57 -42.75
N GLN A 116 -27.13 -19.60 -42.91
CA GLN A 116 -26.87 -18.20 -42.55
C GLN A 116 -26.66 -18.02 -41.04
N ASN A 117 -27.47 -18.66 -40.20
CA ASN A 117 -27.33 -18.60 -38.74
C ASN A 117 -26.02 -19.24 -38.27
N VAL A 118 -25.64 -20.39 -38.84
CA VAL A 118 -24.36 -21.05 -38.54
C VAL A 118 -23.18 -20.15 -38.92
N THR A 119 -23.21 -19.54 -40.10
CA THR A 119 -22.16 -18.61 -40.55
C THR A 119 -22.06 -17.38 -39.63
N THR A 120 -23.21 -16.87 -39.18
CA THR A 120 -23.26 -15.71 -38.26
C THR A 120 -22.76 -16.08 -36.86
N LEU A 121 -23.14 -17.26 -36.35
CA LEU A 121 -22.70 -17.76 -35.06
C LEU A 121 -21.19 -17.96 -35.02
N GLU A 122 -20.58 -18.44 -36.12
CA GLU A 122 -19.13 -18.61 -36.19
C GLU A 122 -18.39 -17.27 -36.09
N LYS A 123 -18.85 -16.25 -36.82
CA LYS A 123 -18.26 -14.90 -36.71
C LYS A 123 -18.33 -14.35 -35.29
N ILE A 124 -19.45 -14.56 -34.59
CA ILE A 124 -19.64 -14.11 -33.20
C ILE A 124 -18.79 -14.93 -32.23
N ARG A 125 -18.56 -16.21 -32.53
CA ARG A 125 -17.66 -17.08 -31.76
C ARG A 125 -16.21 -16.59 -31.87
N GLU A 126 -15.75 -16.28 -33.07
CA GLU A 126 -14.42 -15.72 -33.32
C GLU A 126 -14.25 -14.37 -32.62
N GLU A 127 -15.23 -13.46 -32.74
CA GLU A 127 -15.24 -12.17 -32.04
C GLU A 127 -15.15 -12.37 -30.51
N TRP A 128 -15.97 -13.26 -29.96
CA TRP A 128 -15.94 -13.57 -28.52
C TRP A 128 -14.59 -14.13 -28.08
N GLN A 129 -13.99 -15.03 -28.87
CA GLN A 129 -12.69 -15.61 -28.55
C GLN A 129 -11.59 -14.54 -28.56
N ASN A 130 -11.59 -13.67 -29.57
CA ASN A 130 -10.63 -12.58 -29.67
C ASN A 130 -10.75 -11.59 -28.50
N GLU A 131 -11.97 -11.16 -28.16
CA GLU A 131 -12.19 -10.25 -27.04
C GLU A 131 -11.93 -10.91 -25.68
N HIS A 132 -12.19 -12.21 -25.54
CA HIS A 132 -11.84 -12.96 -24.34
C HIS A 132 -10.32 -13.01 -24.11
N ILE A 133 -9.53 -13.28 -25.16
CA ILE A 133 -8.07 -13.28 -25.08
C ILE A 133 -7.57 -11.89 -24.65
N LYS A 134 -8.04 -10.83 -25.31
CA LYS A 134 -7.68 -9.44 -24.95
C LYS A 134 -8.04 -9.10 -23.50
N ALA A 135 -9.20 -9.55 -23.02
CA ALA A 135 -9.61 -9.36 -21.63
C ALA A 135 -8.66 -10.09 -20.66
N CYS A 136 -8.25 -11.32 -20.97
CA CYS A 136 -7.28 -12.07 -20.17
C CYS A 136 -5.92 -11.36 -20.11
N GLU A 137 -5.36 -10.96 -21.26
CA GLU A 137 -4.10 -10.21 -21.34
C GLU A 137 -4.16 -8.90 -20.55
N PHE A 138 -5.30 -8.21 -20.61
CA PHE A 138 -5.54 -7.00 -19.84
C PHE A 138 -5.54 -7.26 -18.34
N PHE A 139 -6.26 -8.29 -17.86
CA PHE A 139 -6.30 -8.63 -16.44
C PHE A 139 -4.95 -9.12 -15.91
N GLU A 140 -4.21 -9.88 -16.72
CA GLU A 140 -2.84 -10.27 -16.40
C GLU A 140 -1.96 -9.03 -16.21
N THR A 141 -2.01 -8.09 -17.16
CA THR A 141 -1.28 -6.82 -17.07
C THR A 141 -1.67 -6.04 -15.80
N GLN A 142 -2.97 -5.93 -15.49
CA GLN A 142 -3.44 -5.27 -14.27
C GLN A 142 -2.91 -5.92 -13.00
N GLU A 143 -2.84 -7.25 -12.93
CA GLU A 143 -2.33 -7.95 -11.77
C GLU A 143 -0.81 -7.79 -11.64
N CYS A 144 -0.06 -7.82 -12.74
CA CYS A 144 1.36 -7.49 -12.75
C CYS A 144 1.62 -6.07 -12.22
N GLU A 145 0.87 -5.09 -12.72
CA GLU A 145 0.95 -3.70 -12.27
C GLU A 145 0.61 -3.58 -10.78
N ARG A 146 -0.45 -4.28 -10.31
CA ARG A 146 -0.86 -4.28 -8.91
C ARG A 146 0.26 -4.80 -8.02
N ILE A 147 0.81 -5.97 -8.33
CA ILE A 147 1.89 -6.58 -7.55
C ILE A 147 3.11 -5.65 -7.50
N ASN A 148 3.55 -5.12 -8.64
CA ASN A 148 4.68 -4.21 -8.71
C ASN A 148 4.44 -2.92 -7.91
N TYR A 149 3.25 -2.33 -8.05
CA TYR A 149 2.89 -1.11 -7.33
C TYR A 149 2.93 -1.31 -5.82
N PHE A 150 2.25 -2.33 -5.29
CA PHE A 150 2.22 -2.59 -3.84
C PHE A 150 3.62 -2.93 -3.30
N ARG A 151 4.41 -3.72 -4.03
CA ARG A 151 5.80 -4.00 -3.64
C ARG A 151 6.60 -2.72 -3.47
N ASN A 152 6.55 -1.83 -4.46
CA ASN A 152 7.32 -0.58 -4.44
C ASN A 152 6.79 0.41 -3.39
N ALA A 153 5.46 0.47 -3.17
CA ALA A 153 4.87 1.31 -2.13
C ALA A 153 5.27 0.86 -0.72
N LEU A 154 5.23 -0.46 -0.45
CA LEU A 154 5.68 -1.01 0.83
C LEU A 154 7.18 -0.80 1.04
N TRP A 155 7.99 -1.02 0.00
CA TRP A 155 9.42 -0.74 0.04
C TRP A 155 9.72 0.72 0.39
N LEU A 156 9.04 1.66 -0.27
CA LEU A 156 9.17 3.08 0.03
C LEU A 156 8.77 3.40 1.49
N HIS A 157 7.64 2.83 1.95
CA HIS A 157 7.14 3.03 3.31
C HIS A 157 8.17 2.61 4.37
N VAL A 158 8.71 1.40 4.27
CA VAL A 158 9.70 0.90 5.25
C VAL A 158 11.02 1.66 5.18
N ASN A 159 11.42 2.13 3.99
CA ASN A 159 12.61 2.97 3.84
C ASN A 159 12.43 4.35 4.49
N GLN A 160 11.25 4.96 4.36
CA GLN A 160 10.96 6.24 5.03
C GLN A 160 11.00 6.10 6.55
N LEU A 161 10.47 5.00 7.11
CA LEU A 161 10.59 4.71 8.55
C LEU A 161 12.06 4.54 8.96
N SER A 162 12.82 3.76 8.20
CA SER A 162 14.25 3.51 8.47
C SER A 162 15.07 4.81 8.42
N GLN A 163 14.80 5.67 7.44
CA GLN A 163 15.44 6.97 7.34
C GLN A 163 15.09 7.87 8.54
N GLY A 164 13.84 7.84 9.00
CA GLY A 164 13.42 8.56 10.21
C GLY A 164 14.17 8.10 11.47
N CYS A 165 14.45 6.81 11.60
CA CYS A 165 15.26 6.29 12.72
C CYS A 165 16.68 6.86 12.71
N VAL A 166 17.34 6.89 11.54
CA VAL A 166 18.70 7.44 11.41
C VAL A 166 18.71 8.94 11.70
N GLN A 167 17.74 9.69 11.15
CA GLN A 167 17.62 11.12 11.42
C GLN A 167 17.40 11.41 12.91
N ASN A 168 16.57 10.62 13.59
CA ASN A 168 16.36 10.78 15.02
C ASN A 168 17.63 10.49 15.83
N ASP A 169 18.37 9.44 15.46
CA ASP A 169 19.64 9.10 16.11
C ASP A 169 20.66 10.24 16.02
N GLU A 170 20.78 10.88 14.84
CA GLU A 170 21.61 12.07 14.65
C GLU A 170 21.21 13.20 15.62
N LYS A 171 19.91 13.44 15.84
CA LYS A 171 19.43 14.47 16.78
C LYS A 171 19.75 14.11 18.23
N TYR A 172 19.65 12.84 18.60
CA TYR A 172 20.03 12.38 19.94
C TYR A 172 21.54 12.48 20.17
N GLU A 173 22.35 12.26 19.13
CA GLU A 173 23.79 12.46 19.18
C GLU A 173 24.16 13.94 19.39
N GLU A 174 23.48 14.89 18.75
CA GLU A 174 23.71 16.32 19.01
C GLU A 174 23.36 16.72 20.45
N ILE A 175 22.36 16.09 21.07
CA ILE A 175 22.08 16.26 22.50
C ILE A 175 23.25 15.73 23.34
N ARG A 176 23.77 14.54 23.03
CA ARG A 176 24.91 13.94 23.76
C ARG A 176 26.14 14.83 23.69
N LYS A 177 26.53 15.29 22.49
CA LYS A 177 27.62 16.26 22.29
C LYS A 177 27.42 17.54 23.10
N SER A 178 26.19 18.07 23.15
CA SER A 178 25.88 19.25 23.97
C SER A 178 26.07 18.99 25.47
N LEU A 179 25.83 17.78 25.95
CA LEU A 179 26.00 17.41 27.36
C LEU A 179 27.49 17.22 27.71
N GLU A 180 28.30 16.71 26.79
CA GLU A 180 29.77 16.59 26.96
C GLU A 180 30.44 17.95 27.19
N MET A 181 29.82 19.03 26.69
CA MET A 181 30.30 20.41 26.91
C MET A 181 29.93 20.98 28.28
N CYS A 182 29.08 20.31 29.06
CA CYS A 182 28.68 20.75 30.40
C CYS A 182 29.81 20.50 31.41
N SER A 183 30.31 21.55 32.05
CA SER A 183 31.39 21.47 33.01
C SER A 183 30.98 22.08 34.34
N ILE A 184 30.78 21.21 35.33
CA ILE A 184 30.43 21.61 36.70
C ILE A 184 31.49 22.58 37.27
N GLU A 185 32.76 22.35 36.96
CA GLU A 185 33.86 23.23 37.39
C GLU A 185 33.70 24.65 36.86
N LYS A 186 33.54 24.78 35.53
CA LYS A 186 33.37 26.09 34.88
C LYS A 186 32.11 26.81 35.39
N ASP A 187 31.01 26.07 35.55
CA ASP A 187 29.76 26.64 36.04
C ASP A 187 29.86 27.13 37.49
N MET A 188 30.57 26.38 38.34
CA MET A 188 30.84 26.79 39.71
C MET A 188 31.76 28.00 39.80
N ASP A 189 32.80 28.06 38.96
CA ASP A 189 33.70 29.21 38.89
C ASP A 189 32.96 30.46 38.39
N PHE A 190 32.11 30.31 37.37
CA PHE A 190 31.24 31.38 36.91
C PHE A 190 30.30 31.86 38.03
N PHE A 191 29.65 30.93 38.74
CA PHE A 191 28.76 31.26 39.86
C PHE A 191 29.47 32.04 40.97
N VAL A 192 30.62 31.54 41.45
CA VAL A 192 31.39 32.21 42.51
C VAL A 192 31.85 33.60 42.05
N ASN A 193 32.36 33.72 40.82
CA ASN A 193 32.81 35.01 40.31
C ASN A 193 31.67 36.02 40.17
N LEU A 194 30.48 35.56 39.80
CA LEU A 194 29.29 36.41 39.66
C LEU A 194 28.70 36.83 41.02
N ARG A 195 28.80 35.97 42.05
CA ARG A 195 28.12 36.18 43.34
C ARG A 195 29.03 36.54 44.51
N LYS A 196 30.36 36.53 44.36
CA LYS A 196 31.28 36.87 45.46
C LYS A 196 31.04 38.31 45.95
N THR A 197 30.97 38.48 47.27
CA THR A 197 30.80 39.78 47.92
C THR A 197 32.10 40.34 48.50
N GLY A 198 33.16 39.54 48.50
CA GLY A 198 34.48 39.90 48.99
C GLY A 198 35.36 38.64 49.07
N SER A 199 36.68 38.83 49.02
CA SER A 199 37.67 37.74 49.15
C SER A 199 38.31 37.67 50.53
N LEU A 200 38.03 38.67 51.38
CA LEU A 200 38.63 38.81 52.69
C LEU A 200 37.57 38.63 53.77
N ALA A 201 37.86 37.76 54.73
CA ALA A 201 37.07 37.66 55.95
C ALA A 201 37.22 38.95 56.77
N PRO A 202 36.18 39.38 57.53
CA PRO A 202 36.30 40.48 58.46
C PRO A 202 37.47 40.28 59.44
N ALA A 203 38.26 41.32 59.67
CA ALA A 203 39.38 41.25 60.59
C ALA A 203 38.91 41.02 62.04
N PRO A 204 39.60 40.17 62.83
CA PRO A 204 39.30 40.03 64.25
C PRO A 204 39.43 41.38 64.98
N VAL A 205 38.46 41.71 65.82
CA VAL A 205 38.53 42.91 66.67
C VAL A 205 39.48 42.64 67.84
N VAL A 206 40.56 43.41 67.94
CA VAL A 206 41.55 43.29 69.02
C VAL A 206 41.19 44.29 70.13
N TYR A 207 41.35 43.88 71.38
CA TYR A 207 41.16 44.77 72.53
C TYR A 207 42.26 45.85 72.57
N GLU A 208 41.86 47.11 72.51
CA GLU A 208 42.75 48.26 72.69
C GLU A 208 42.56 48.86 74.08
N ASN A 209 43.63 48.82 74.89
CA ASN A 209 43.64 49.44 76.20
C ASN A 209 44.18 50.88 76.10
N TYR A 210 43.29 51.87 76.18
CA TYR A 210 43.64 53.29 76.09
C TYR A 210 44.30 53.88 77.35
N TYR A 211 44.40 53.11 78.45
CA TYR A 211 44.93 53.58 79.73
C TYR A 211 46.41 53.20 79.99
N ASN A 212 47.02 52.32 79.19
CA ASN A 212 48.41 51.87 79.38
C ASN A 212 49.21 51.81 78.07
N THR A 213 50.08 52.79 77.82
CA THR A 213 50.85 52.95 76.57
C THR A 213 52.16 52.14 76.50
N GLN A 214 52.36 51.13 77.35
CA GLN A 214 53.62 50.37 77.41
C GLN A 214 53.42 48.85 77.35
N ARG A 215 54.09 48.28 76.33
CA ARG A 215 54.43 46.87 76.03
C ARG A 215 53.43 46.02 75.22
N ASN A 216 53.82 45.91 73.94
CA ASN A 216 53.55 44.84 72.97
C ASN A 216 53.33 43.46 73.62
N ALA A 217 52.09 42.98 73.58
CA ALA A 217 51.84 41.54 73.55
C ALA A 217 52.09 41.07 72.11
N THR A 218 53.00 40.10 71.95
CA THR A 218 53.29 39.40 70.70
C THR A 218 52.00 39.07 69.93
N PRO A 219 51.95 39.27 68.60
CA PRO A 219 50.80 38.86 67.81
C PRO A 219 50.68 37.34 67.93
N MET A 220 49.65 36.87 68.61
CA MET A 220 49.20 35.48 68.50
C MET A 220 48.95 35.26 67.00
N ARG A 221 49.75 34.38 66.40
CA ARG A 221 49.66 34.00 64.98
C ARG A 221 48.19 33.82 64.63
N SER A 222 47.65 34.74 63.83
CA SER A 222 46.35 34.55 63.19
C SER A 222 46.42 33.22 62.43
N PRO A 223 45.40 32.34 62.54
CA PRO A 223 45.34 31.18 61.67
C PRO A 223 45.42 31.71 60.24
N VAL A 224 46.40 31.20 59.48
CA VAL A 224 46.53 31.46 58.04
C VAL A 224 45.13 31.30 57.43
N PRO A 225 44.64 32.22 56.59
CA PRO A 225 43.36 32.04 55.91
C PRO A 225 43.42 30.71 55.17
N VAL A 226 42.69 29.73 55.68
CA VAL A 226 42.60 28.43 55.03
C VAL A 226 41.97 28.70 53.66
N PRO A 227 42.64 28.37 52.54
CA PRO A 227 42.10 28.64 51.22
C PRO A 227 40.72 27.99 51.13
N ILE A 228 39.69 28.76 50.77
CA ILE A 228 38.29 28.28 50.68
C ILE A 228 38.19 27.03 49.78
N SER A 229 39.14 26.83 48.85
CA SER A 229 39.21 25.61 48.01
C SER A 229 39.31 24.32 48.82
N SER A 230 39.89 24.34 50.02
CA SER A 230 40.05 23.15 50.87
C SER A 230 38.79 22.73 51.64
N ARG A 231 37.68 23.49 51.54
CA ARG A 231 36.37 23.10 52.10
C ARG A 231 35.41 22.53 51.05
N ARG A 232 35.75 22.58 49.77
CA ARG A 232 34.90 22.02 48.72
C ARG A 232 35.13 20.51 48.68
N GLY A 233 34.11 19.73 49.04
CA GLY A 233 34.14 18.28 48.87
C GLY A 233 34.40 17.89 47.41
N PRO A 234 34.84 16.65 47.15
CA PRO A 234 35.08 16.17 45.79
C PRO A 234 33.83 16.38 44.94
N LEU A 235 34.02 16.83 43.70
CA LEU A 235 32.93 16.98 42.75
C LEU A 235 32.22 15.63 42.58
N PRO A 236 30.90 15.63 42.41
CA PRO A 236 30.18 14.40 42.06
C PRO A 236 30.78 13.87 40.75
N THR A 237 31.36 12.68 40.82
CA THR A 237 31.84 11.96 39.65
C THR A 237 30.60 11.42 38.93
N PRO A 238 30.44 11.64 37.61
CA PRO A 238 29.43 10.92 36.86
C PRO A 238 29.75 9.43 36.96
N THR A 239 28.95 8.68 37.71
CA THR A 239 29.16 7.26 37.91
C THR A 239 28.71 6.51 36.65
N SER A 240 29.60 6.31 35.68
CA SER A 240 29.48 5.16 34.79
C SER A 240 30.08 3.95 35.51
N ALA A 241 29.30 3.35 36.41
CA ALA A 241 29.71 2.11 37.06
C ALA A 241 29.85 1.00 36.00
N PRO A 242 30.84 0.09 36.09
CA PRO A 242 31.07 -1.01 35.15
C PRO A 242 30.03 -2.14 35.27
N GLY A 243 28.75 -1.76 35.29
CA GLY A 243 27.59 -2.61 35.51
C GLY A 243 26.24 -1.91 35.33
N GLU A 244 26.20 -0.60 35.04
CA GLU A 244 25.05 -0.05 34.34
C GLU A 244 25.11 -0.47 32.87
N PRO A 245 23.99 -0.83 32.23
CA PRO A 245 24.01 -1.15 30.81
C PRO A 245 24.59 0.06 30.09
N ASP A 246 25.69 -0.13 29.35
CA ASP A 246 26.19 0.86 28.42
C ASP A 246 25.00 1.34 27.59
N TYR A 247 24.53 2.55 27.84
CA TYR A 247 23.35 3.09 27.16
C TYR A 247 23.63 3.38 25.67
N ALA A 248 24.75 2.88 25.12
CA ALA A 248 25.23 3.20 23.79
C ALA A 248 26.15 2.14 23.14
N THR A 249 26.06 0.85 23.48
CA THR A 249 26.64 -0.22 22.64
C THR A 249 25.62 -1.33 22.43
N VAL A 250 24.69 -1.08 21.49
CA VAL A 250 23.94 -2.16 20.83
C VAL A 250 24.91 -2.86 19.87
N ASP A 251 25.80 -3.67 20.44
CA ASP A 251 26.64 -4.60 19.70
C ASP A 251 25.75 -5.78 19.26
N GLY A 252 25.00 -5.60 18.16
CA GLY A 252 24.00 -6.61 17.80
C GLY A 252 23.07 -6.36 16.62
N TYR A 253 23.34 -5.40 15.73
CA TYR A 253 22.66 -5.40 14.42
C TYR A 253 23.35 -6.40 13.49
N SER A 254 22.98 -7.68 13.62
CA SER A 254 23.20 -8.64 12.54
C SER A 254 22.13 -8.38 11.48
N LEU A 255 22.52 -7.69 10.41
CA LEU A 255 21.74 -7.57 9.18
C LEU A 255 21.63 -8.97 8.56
N ILE A 256 20.45 -9.58 8.70
CA ILE A 256 19.95 -10.61 7.77
C ILE A 256 19.07 -9.90 6.75
#